data_AF-A0A5Q4GQL0-F1
#
_entry.id   AF-A0A5Q4GQL0-F1
#
_cell.length_a   1.000
_cell.length_b   1.000
_cell.length_c   1.000
_cell.angle_alpha   90.00
_cell.angle_beta   90.00
_cell.angle_gamma   90.00
#
_symmetry.space_group_name_H-M   'P 1'
#
loop_
_entity.id
_entity.type
_entity.pdbx_description
1 polymer ?
#
loop_
_entity_poly.entity_id
_entity_poly.type
_entity_poly.pdbx_seq_one_letter_code
_entity_poly.pdbx_strand_id
1 'polypeptide(L)'
;MFKKLLTAGAVSAVLAAGSAFAQVQVDPDLPEYTPVSGISGNLSSIGSDTLNNLMTLWAEEFQRIYPNVNIQIQGAGTSTAPPAMAEGTANFGPMSRMPRDSEQQAFEERHGYPMSVVGVGIDTIAVFVNRDNPIEGLTIEQVDAIFSSTRRCGGAEDINRWGQVGLEGAWANRDITLYSRNAVSGTYGYFRQHAMCDGDFKDSINEQPGSSSVVQGVAESLNGIGYSGIGYETSGVRAIPVGNPPVAPSGESAADGSYPLARFLYVTVNSHPNRGLAPLEREFMRLVLSKQGQEVVVRDGYIPLPASVAARFRSELGITE
;
A
#
# COMPACT_ATOMS: atom_id res chain seq x y z
N MET A 1 -72.83 15.90 -7.94
CA MET A 1 -71.87 14.78 -7.97
C MET A 1 -70.89 15.04 -9.10
N PHE A 2 -69.61 15.24 -8.83
CA PHE A 2 -68.47 14.76 -9.65
C PHE A 2 -67.14 15.32 -9.11
N LYS A 3 -66.35 14.40 -8.55
CA LYS A 3 -64.88 14.28 -8.50
C LYS A 3 -64.02 15.47 -8.06
N LYS A 4 -63.52 15.36 -6.83
CA LYS A 4 -62.20 15.89 -6.41
C LYS A 4 -61.10 15.21 -7.24
N LEU A 5 -60.30 15.97 -7.97
CA LEU A 5 -58.99 15.51 -8.46
C LEU A 5 -57.93 15.94 -7.45
N LEU A 6 -57.33 14.94 -6.80
CA LEU A 6 -56.07 15.08 -6.07
C LEU A 6 -54.93 15.03 -7.10
N THR A 7 -54.30 16.15 -7.35
CA THR A 7 -53.00 16.21 -8.04
C THR A 7 -51.92 15.81 -7.04
N ALA A 8 -51.48 14.55 -7.11
CA ALA A 8 -50.28 14.10 -6.44
C ALA A 8 -49.07 14.68 -7.19
N GLY A 9 -48.41 15.68 -6.60
CA GLY A 9 -47.11 16.15 -7.06
C GLY A 9 -46.05 15.10 -6.70
N ALA A 10 -45.49 14.45 -7.72
CA ALA A 10 -44.33 13.60 -7.55
C ALA A 10 -43.11 14.46 -7.21
N VAL A 11 -42.67 14.42 -5.95
CA VAL A 11 -41.36 14.92 -5.55
C VAL A 11 -40.34 13.88 -6.01
N SER A 12 -39.72 14.12 -7.17
CA SER A 12 -38.55 13.36 -7.59
C SER A 12 -37.39 13.66 -6.64
N ALA A 13 -37.16 12.79 -5.68
CA ALA A 13 -35.93 12.78 -4.90
C ALA A 13 -34.79 12.36 -5.84
N VAL A 14 -34.00 13.35 -6.28
CA VAL A 14 -32.69 13.10 -6.89
C VAL A 14 -31.80 12.56 -5.78
N LEU A 15 -31.68 11.24 -5.71
CA LEU A 15 -30.60 10.59 -4.96
C LEU A 15 -29.30 10.91 -5.71
N ALA A 16 -28.63 11.98 -5.27
CA ALA A 16 -27.22 12.16 -5.57
C ALA A 16 -26.50 10.96 -4.94
N ALA A 17 -26.14 9.99 -5.78
CA ALA A 17 -25.16 8.96 -5.45
C ALA A 17 -23.80 9.65 -5.31
N GLY A 18 -23.61 10.37 -4.21
CA GLY A 18 -22.28 10.71 -3.74
C GLY A 18 -21.64 9.41 -3.31
N SER A 19 -20.51 9.06 -3.93
CA SER A 19 -19.65 7.97 -3.50
C SER A 19 -19.23 8.26 -2.06
N ALA A 20 -19.99 7.74 -1.09
CA ALA A 20 -19.63 7.73 0.30
C ALA A 20 -18.53 6.68 0.46
N PHE A 21 -17.28 7.07 0.14
CA PHE A 21 -16.17 6.45 0.82
C PHE A 21 -16.43 6.71 2.31
N ALA A 22 -16.81 5.67 3.05
CA ALA A 22 -16.75 5.73 4.50
C ALA A 22 -15.33 6.20 4.84
N GLN A 23 -15.22 7.42 5.34
CA GLN A 23 -13.93 8.04 5.61
C GLN A 23 -13.21 7.13 6.59
N VAL A 24 -12.12 6.49 6.16
CA VAL A 24 -11.35 5.57 7.00
C VAL A 24 -10.96 6.35 8.26
N GLN A 25 -11.51 5.96 9.41
CA GLN A 25 -11.28 6.67 10.67
C GLN A 25 -10.09 6.07 11.40
N VAL A 26 -9.26 6.94 11.98
CA VAL A 26 -8.22 6.54 12.91
C VAL A 26 -8.88 6.07 14.19
N ASP A 27 -8.42 4.93 14.71
CA ASP A 27 -8.92 4.36 15.96
C ASP A 27 -8.74 5.38 17.12
N PRO A 28 -9.83 5.79 17.80
CA PRO A 28 -9.77 6.80 18.85
C PRO A 28 -8.95 6.36 20.07
N ASP A 29 -8.73 5.06 20.25
CA ASP A 29 -7.96 4.50 21.37
C ASP A 29 -6.44 4.49 21.09
N LEU A 30 -6.00 4.97 19.92
CA LEU A 30 -4.58 5.21 19.66
C LEU A 30 -4.02 6.32 20.57
N PRO A 31 -2.81 6.15 21.11
CA PRO A 31 -2.23 7.15 22.00
C PRO A 31 -1.96 8.45 21.24
N GLU A 32 -2.28 9.58 21.87
CA GLU A 32 -1.88 10.89 21.35
C GLU A 32 -0.38 11.09 21.55
N TYR A 33 0.26 11.62 20.51
CA TYR A 33 1.66 11.97 20.55
C TYR A 33 1.90 13.26 21.33
N THR A 34 2.70 13.15 22.39
CA THR A 34 3.09 14.29 23.25
C THR A 34 4.59 14.55 23.14
N PRO A 35 5.07 15.69 22.62
CA PRO A 35 6.50 15.95 22.41
C PRO A 35 7.34 15.89 23.70
N VAL A 36 8.62 15.55 23.56
CA VAL A 36 9.63 15.52 24.64
C VAL A 36 10.83 16.43 24.31
N SER A 37 11.57 16.86 25.32
CA SER A 37 12.76 17.70 25.11
C SER A 37 14.00 16.90 24.66
N GLY A 38 14.97 17.58 24.04
CA GLY A 38 16.30 17.01 23.77
C GLY A 38 16.41 16.21 22.47
N ILE A 39 15.39 16.24 21.62
CA ILE A 39 15.37 15.56 20.34
C ILE A 39 16.01 16.46 19.27
N SER A 40 17.09 15.97 18.66
CA SER A 40 17.81 16.64 17.57
C SER A 40 18.71 15.63 16.86
N GLY A 41 19.14 15.94 15.64
CA GLY A 41 20.09 15.11 14.90
C GLY A 41 19.65 14.82 13.47
N ASN A 42 20.19 13.74 12.91
CA ASN A 42 19.91 13.34 11.54
C ASN A 42 19.41 11.90 11.51
N LEU A 43 18.36 11.66 10.72
CA LEU A 43 17.84 10.33 10.42
C LEU A 43 17.95 10.08 8.91
N SER A 44 18.19 8.84 8.53
CA SER A 44 18.11 8.38 7.15
C SER A 44 17.13 7.22 7.01
N SER A 45 16.39 7.23 5.91
CA SER A 45 15.42 6.21 5.54
C SER A 45 15.71 5.75 4.11
N ILE A 46 15.96 4.45 3.93
CA ILE A 46 16.24 3.86 2.61
C ILE A 46 15.37 2.63 2.45
N GLY A 47 14.55 2.58 1.40
CA GLY A 47 13.72 1.41 1.15
C GLY A 47 12.57 1.63 0.19
N SER A 48 11.39 1.19 0.63
CA SER A 48 10.18 1.06 -0.17
C SER A 48 9.71 2.39 -0.78
N ASP A 49 9.59 2.39 -2.11
CA ASP A 49 8.86 3.41 -2.87
C ASP A 49 7.40 3.54 -2.41
N THR A 50 6.72 2.43 -2.07
CA THR A 50 5.32 2.48 -1.57
C THR A 50 5.18 3.38 -0.34
N LEU A 51 6.17 3.36 0.56
CA LEU A 51 6.17 4.17 1.79
C LEU A 51 6.87 5.54 1.60
N ASN A 52 7.31 5.91 0.40
CA ASN A 52 8.11 7.12 0.21
C ASN A 52 7.34 8.40 0.59
N ASN A 53 6.05 8.47 0.22
CA ASN A 53 5.17 9.58 0.59
C ASN A 53 4.88 9.57 2.10
N LEU A 54 4.47 8.43 2.66
CA LEU A 54 4.29 8.25 4.12
C LEU A 54 5.51 8.71 4.92
N MET A 55 6.71 8.24 4.58
CA MET A 55 7.94 8.63 5.28
C MET A 55 8.20 10.12 5.18
N THR A 56 7.89 10.74 4.03
CA THR A 56 8.04 12.19 3.83
C THR A 56 7.06 12.96 4.69
N LEU A 57 5.79 12.57 4.70
CA LEU A 57 4.74 13.22 5.48
C LEU A 57 4.95 13.03 7.00
N TRP A 58 5.41 11.87 7.44
CA TRP A 58 5.82 11.66 8.83
C TRP A 58 7.05 12.49 9.19
N ALA A 59 8.02 12.61 8.28
CA ALA A 59 9.19 13.44 8.50
C ALA A 59 8.84 14.92 8.65
N GLU A 60 7.96 15.44 7.79
CA GLU A 60 7.46 16.81 7.89
C GLU A 60 6.75 17.06 9.23
N GLU A 61 5.90 16.14 9.66
CA GLU A 61 5.20 16.25 10.95
C GLU A 61 6.19 16.20 12.12
N PHE A 62 7.19 15.31 12.06
CA PHE A 62 8.23 15.21 13.07
C PHE A 62 9.11 16.46 13.13
N GLN A 63 9.47 17.03 11.98
CA GLN A 63 10.26 18.25 11.87
C GLN A 63 9.51 19.48 12.38
N ARG A 64 8.19 19.53 12.15
CA ARG A 64 7.32 20.57 12.71
C ARG A 64 7.37 20.58 14.24
N ILE A 65 7.48 19.40 14.85
CA ILE A 65 7.60 19.23 16.31
C ILE A 65 9.05 19.46 16.77
N TYR A 66 10.03 18.96 16.02
CA TYR A 66 11.47 19.05 16.32
C TYR A 66 12.25 19.69 15.17
N PRO A 67 12.36 21.04 15.14
CA PRO A 67 13.00 21.76 14.03
C PRO A 67 14.49 21.47 13.83
N ASN A 68 15.15 20.87 14.83
CA ASN A 68 16.57 20.50 14.80
C ASN A 68 16.81 19.07 14.28
N VAL A 69 15.78 18.40 13.76
CA VAL A 69 15.89 17.07 13.15
C VAL A 69 15.89 17.19 11.64
N ASN A 70 16.85 16.56 10.98
CA ASN A 70 16.85 16.41 9.52
C ASN A 70 16.61 14.95 9.16
N ILE A 71 15.72 14.68 8.20
CA ILE A 71 15.41 13.33 7.76
C ILE A 71 15.67 13.24 6.25
N GLN A 72 16.55 12.33 5.85
CA GLN A 72 16.84 12.03 4.45
C GLN A 72 16.09 10.76 4.03
N ILE A 73 15.38 10.80 2.91
CA ILE A 73 14.50 9.72 2.47
C ILE A 73 14.87 9.30 1.05
N GLN A 74 15.02 7.99 0.85
CA GLN A 74 15.26 7.38 -0.46
C GLN A 74 14.33 6.17 -0.66
N GLY A 75 13.33 6.32 -1.51
CA GLY A 75 12.35 5.27 -1.84
C GLY A 75 12.64 4.54 -3.15
N ALA A 76 13.78 3.82 -3.26
CA ALA A 76 14.14 3.12 -4.51
C ALA A 76 13.50 1.73 -4.66
N GLY A 77 13.02 1.13 -3.57
CA GLY A 77 12.43 -0.22 -3.56
C GLY A 77 12.68 -0.96 -2.25
N THR A 78 11.77 -1.86 -1.86
CA THR A 78 11.89 -2.60 -0.58
C THR A 78 13.19 -3.39 -0.47
N SER A 79 13.72 -3.91 -1.59
CA SER A 79 14.94 -4.73 -1.56
C SER A 79 16.21 -3.91 -1.30
N THR A 80 16.14 -2.57 -1.24
CA THR A 80 17.27 -1.70 -0.86
C THR A 80 17.34 -1.47 0.65
N ALA A 81 16.27 -1.73 1.40
CA ALA A 81 16.24 -1.55 2.86
C ALA A 81 17.15 -2.55 3.60
N PRO A 82 17.07 -3.88 3.38
CA PRO A 82 17.89 -4.84 4.11
C PRO A 82 19.41 -4.59 4.05
N PRO A 83 20.04 -4.36 2.87
CA PRO A 83 21.47 -4.06 2.84
C PRO A 83 21.80 -2.74 3.56
N ALA A 84 20.97 -1.70 3.41
CA ALA A 84 21.20 -0.43 4.10
C ALA A 84 21.12 -0.57 5.64
N MET A 85 20.17 -1.37 6.12
CA MET A 85 20.03 -1.68 7.56
C MET A 85 21.19 -2.54 8.07
N ALA A 86 21.57 -3.58 7.33
CA ALA A 86 22.71 -4.42 7.69
C ALA A 86 24.00 -3.60 7.75
N GLU A 87 24.20 -2.69 6.78
CA GLU A 87 25.37 -1.82 6.70
C GLU A 87 25.39 -0.67 7.69
N GLY A 88 24.24 -0.34 8.29
CA GLY A 88 24.08 0.80 9.19
C GLY A 88 24.11 2.15 8.46
N THR A 89 23.78 2.17 7.17
CA THR A 89 23.67 3.40 6.36
C THR A 89 22.28 4.03 6.42
N ALA A 90 21.29 3.29 6.94
CA ALA A 90 19.94 3.76 7.22
C ALA A 90 19.57 3.57 8.70
N ASN A 91 18.81 4.53 9.25
CA ASN A 91 18.13 4.35 10.55
C ASN A 91 16.82 3.57 10.39
N PHE A 92 16.12 3.77 9.27
CA PHE A 92 14.85 3.14 8.94
C PHE A 92 14.91 2.43 7.60
N GLY A 93 14.37 1.21 7.56
CA GLY A 93 14.16 0.46 6.33
C GLY A 93 12.68 0.27 6.03
N PRO A 94 12.01 1.21 5.33
CA PRO A 94 10.64 1.00 4.89
C PRO A 94 10.52 -0.19 3.95
N MET A 95 9.57 -1.09 4.17
CA MET A 95 9.38 -2.32 3.40
C MET A 95 7.88 -2.59 3.18
N SER A 96 7.47 -2.85 1.94
CA SER A 96 6.07 -3.20 1.61
C SER A 96 5.84 -4.72 1.54
N ARG A 97 6.74 -5.49 2.14
CA ARG A 97 6.66 -6.94 2.36
C ARG A 97 7.55 -7.25 3.57
N MET A 98 7.35 -8.41 4.18
CA MET A 98 8.31 -8.89 5.17
C MET A 98 9.73 -9.01 4.57
N PRO A 99 10.79 -8.80 5.37
CA PRO A 99 12.13 -9.23 5.00
C PRO A 99 12.13 -10.72 4.67
N ARG A 100 12.92 -11.11 3.67
CA ARG A 100 13.20 -12.53 3.41
C ARG A 100 14.10 -13.08 4.51
N ASP A 101 14.08 -14.40 4.71
CA ASP A 101 14.97 -15.05 5.69
C ASP A 101 16.45 -14.71 5.45
N SER A 102 16.89 -14.68 4.18
CA SER A 102 18.26 -14.30 3.83
C SER A 102 18.58 -12.82 4.13
N GLU A 103 17.59 -11.93 4.01
CA GLU A 103 17.73 -10.51 4.33
C GLU A 103 17.83 -10.32 5.86
N GLN A 104 17.06 -11.09 6.62
CA GLN A 104 17.10 -11.12 8.07
C GLN A 104 18.43 -11.68 8.59
N GLN A 105 18.88 -12.80 8.02
CA GLN A 105 20.13 -13.48 8.35
C GLN A 105 21.34 -12.56 8.09
N ALA A 106 21.38 -11.86 6.94
CA ALA A 106 22.49 -10.97 6.62
C ALA A 106 22.65 -9.83 7.65
N PHE A 107 21.55 -9.32 8.20
CA PHE A 107 21.60 -8.37 9.30
C PHE A 107 22.07 -9.04 10.60
N GLU A 108 21.51 -10.20 10.93
CA GLU A 108 21.85 -10.93 12.16
C GLU A 108 23.33 -11.35 12.20
N GLU A 109 23.91 -11.78 11.09
CA GLU A 109 25.33 -12.09 10.97
C GLU A 109 26.24 -10.90 11.33
N ARG A 110 25.76 -9.67 11.13
CA ARG A 110 26.52 -8.46 11.40
C ARG A 110 26.26 -7.85 12.78
N HIS A 111 25.02 -7.93 13.27
CA HIS A 111 24.61 -7.27 14.51
C HIS A 111 24.47 -8.24 15.70
N GLY A 112 24.36 -9.55 15.44
CA GLY A 112 24.19 -10.60 16.45
C GLY A 112 22.75 -10.77 16.94
N TYR A 113 21.78 -10.15 16.28
CA TYR A 113 20.34 -10.25 16.55
C TYR A 113 19.54 -9.81 15.31
N PRO A 114 18.26 -10.22 15.18
CA PRO A 114 17.42 -9.81 14.07
C PRO A 114 17.06 -8.31 14.09
N MET A 115 16.90 -7.70 12.90
CA MET A 115 16.15 -6.45 12.72
C MET A 115 14.75 -6.58 13.33
N SER A 116 14.26 -5.51 13.96
CA SER A 116 12.85 -5.42 14.34
C SER A 116 12.03 -4.99 13.13
N VAL A 117 10.89 -5.66 12.91
CA VAL A 117 9.99 -5.40 11.78
C VAL A 117 8.67 -4.84 12.33
N VAL A 118 8.41 -3.57 12.07
CA VAL A 118 7.32 -2.84 12.71
C VAL A 118 6.25 -2.56 11.67
N GLY A 119 5.03 -3.06 11.87
CA GLY A 119 3.89 -2.66 11.03
C GLY A 119 3.52 -1.21 11.33
N VAL A 120 3.36 -0.40 10.29
CA VAL A 120 3.12 1.06 10.40
C VAL A 120 1.83 1.53 9.72
N GLY A 121 1.22 0.66 8.92
CA GLY A 121 -0.04 0.90 8.22
C GLY A 121 -0.43 -0.34 7.42
N ILE A 122 -1.61 -0.31 6.83
CA ILE A 122 -2.14 -1.38 5.99
C ILE A 122 -2.36 -0.84 4.58
N ASP A 123 -1.97 -1.64 3.59
CA ASP A 123 -2.12 -1.36 2.17
C ASP A 123 -3.02 -2.43 1.54
N THR A 124 -3.79 -2.02 0.55
CA THR A 124 -4.44 -2.93 -0.39
C THR A 124 -3.78 -2.70 -1.73
N ILE A 125 -3.03 -3.69 -2.24
CA ILE A 125 -2.47 -3.55 -3.58
C ILE A 125 -3.65 -3.53 -4.55
N ALA A 126 -3.89 -2.37 -5.14
CA ALA A 126 -4.94 -2.16 -6.10
C ALA A 126 -4.47 -2.59 -7.49
N VAL A 127 -5.34 -3.29 -8.20
CA VAL A 127 -5.23 -3.41 -9.65
C VAL A 127 -5.93 -2.20 -10.25
N PHE A 128 -5.16 -1.38 -10.96
CA PHE A 128 -5.62 -0.16 -11.59
C PHE A 128 -5.90 -0.40 -13.07
N VAL A 129 -7.01 0.17 -13.53
CA VAL A 129 -7.31 0.35 -14.94
C VAL A 129 -7.54 1.82 -15.23
N ASN A 130 -7.49 2.22 -16.49
CA ASN A 130 -7.88 3.55 -16.91
C ASN A 130 -9.30 3.87 -16.42
N ARG A 131 -9.57 5.12 -16.02
CA ARG A 131 -10.89 5.54 -15.53
C ARG A 131 -12.04 5.14 -16.46
N ASP A 132 -11.81 5.19 -17.78
CA ASP A 132 -12.83 4.92 -18.79
C ASP A 132 -12.95 3.44 -19.18
N ASN A 133 -12.11 2.56 -18.62
CA ASN A 133 -12.28 1.12 -18.77
C ASN A 133 -13.54 0.67 -18.02
N PRO A 134 -14.46 -0.13 -18.62
CA PRO A 134 -15.71 -0.54 -17.98
C PRO A 134 -15.64 -1.84 -17.16
N ILE A 135 -14.47 -2.48 -17.00
CA ILE A 135 -14.36 -3.77 -16.28
C ILE A 135 -14.85 -3.70 -14.82
N GLU A 136 -15.77 -4.58 -14.41
CA GLU A 136 -16.35 -4.50 -13.06
C GLU A 136 -15.48 -5.17 -11.98
N GLY A 137 -14.58 -6.06 -12.38
CA GLY A 137 -13.65 -6.76 -11.50
C GLY A 137 -12.97 -7.91 -12.23
N LEU A 138 -11.98 -8.52 -11.60
CA LEU A 138 -11.27 -9.69 -12.13
C LEU A 138 -11.09 -10.76 -11.06
N THR A 139 -11.12 -12.03 -11.46
CA THR A 139 -10.67 -13.09 -10.54
C THR A 139 -9.17 -13.13 -10.41
N ILE A 140 -8.64 -13.77 -9.35
CA ILE A 140 -7.18 -13.92 -9.21
C ILE A 140 -6.60 -14.74 -10.36
N GLU A 141 -7.32 -15.74 -10.85
CA GLU A 141 -6.91 -16.53 -12.01
C GLU A 141 -6.84 -15.66 -13.28
N GLN A 142 -7.75 -14.69 -13.44
CA GLN A 142 -7.70 -13.73 -14.53
C GLN A 142 -6.55 -12.72 -14.37
N VAL A 143 -6.32 -12.21 -13.15
CA VAL A 143 -5.19 -11.32 -12.86
C VAL A 143 -3.86 -12.03 -13.17
N ASP A 144 -3.69 -13.25 -12.70
CA ASP A 144 -2.54 -14.10 -13.04
C ASP A 144 -2.40 -14.27 -14.55
N ALA A 145 -3.46 -14.65 -15.26
CA ALA A 145 -3.42 -14.85 -16.70
C ALA A 145 -3.16 -13.58 -17.54
N ILE A 146 -3.45 -12.40 -17.00
CA ILE A 146 -3.11 -11.10 -17.61
C ILE A 146 -1.63 -10.78 -17.42
N PHE A 147 -1.10 -10.91 -16.20
CA PHE A 147 0.25 -10.45 -15.86
C PHE A 147 1.35 -11.49 -16.04
N SER A 148 1.02 -12.79 -15.97
CA SER A 148 2.00 -13.87 -15.93
C SER A 148 2.10 -14.65 -17.23
N SER A 149 3.31 -15.12 -17.54
CA SER A 149 3.57 -16.07 -18.62
C SER A 149 3.24 -17.51 -18.20
N THR A 150 3.22 -17.78 -16.89
CA THR A 150 3.17 -19.12 -16.30
C THR A 150 1.78 -19.60 -15.89
N ARG A 151 0.84 -18.70 -15.60
CA ARG A 151 -0.55 -19.00 -15.21
C ARG A 151 -0.68 -20.01 -14.05
N ARG A 152 0.08 -19.81 -12.96
CA ARG A 152 0.17 -20.78 -11.86
C ARG A 152 -1.08 -20.80 -10.97
N CYS A 153 -1.91 -19.77 -11.01
CA CYS A 153 -3.19 -19.76 -10.30
C CYS A 153 -4.29 -20.56 -11.01
N GLY A 154 -4.00 -21.17 -12.18
CA GLY A 154 -4.92 -22.08 -12.86
C GLY A 154 -5.69 -21.48 -14.03
N GLY A 155 -5.30 -20.29 -14.50
CA GLY A 155 -5.87 -19.68 -15.71
C GLY A 155 -5.68 -20.56 -16.94
N ALA A 156 -6.78 -20.83 -17.67
CA ALA A 156 -6.79 -21.78 -18.77
C ALA A 156 -6.10 -21.27 -20.05
N GLU A 157 -6.05 -19.96 -20.25
CA GLU A 157 -5.52 -19.34 -21.47
C GLU A 157 -4.69 -18.09 -21.16
N ASP A 158 -3.86 -17.68 -22.12
CA ASP A 158 -3.15 -16.40 -22.08
C ASP A 158 -4.13 -15.24 -22.36
N ILE A 159 -4.30 -14.35 -21.38
CA ILE A 159 -5.18 -13.18 -21.52
C ILE A 159 -4.35 -11.98 -21.97
N ASN A 160 -4.59 -11.55 -23.21
CA ASN A 160 -3.94 -10.39 -23.82
C ASN A 160 -4.93 -9.41 -24.47
N ARG A 161 -6.23 -9.72 -24.43
CA ARG A 161 -7.31 -8.83 -24.87
C ARG A 161 -8.42 -8.73 -23.84
N TRP A 162 -9.03 -7.56 -23.76
CA TRP A 162 -10.12 -7.26 -22.83
C TRP A 162 -11.39 -8.09 -23.08
N GLY A 163 -11.63 -8.56 -24.32
CA GLY A 163 -12.75 -9.46 -24.61
C GLY A 163 -12.65 -10.84 -23.95
N GLN A 164 -11.44 -11.32 -23.64
CA GLN A 164 -11.25 -12.59 -22.95
C GLN A 164 -11.68 -12.54 -21.47
N VAL A 165 -11.88 -11.33 -20.92
CA VAL A 165 -12.42 -11.10 -19.57
C VAL A 165 -13.82 -10.48 -19.62
N GLY A 166 -14.54 -10.70 -20.72
CA GLY A 166 -15.96 -10.38 -20.83
C GLY A 166 -16.30 -8.96 -21.27
N LEU A 167 -15.32 -8.13 -21.66
CA LEU A 167 -15.64 -6.82 -22.24
C LEU A 167 -16.14 -6.94 -23.68
N GLU A 168 -17.19 -6.20 -24.03
CA GLU A 168 -17.84 -6.28 -25.32
C GLU A 168 -17.55 -5.06 -26.23
N GLY A 169 -18.11 -5.08 -27.44
CA GLY A 169 -18.08 -3.93 -28.37
C GLY A 169 -16.66 -3.48 -28.72
N ALA A 170 -16.39 -2.17 -28.57
CA ALA A 170 -15.09 -1.58 -28.87
C ALA A 170 -13.94 -2.07 -27.97
N TRP A 171 -14.26 -2.77 -26.87
CA TRP A 171 -13.29 -3.38 -25.96
C TRP A 171 -12.98 -4.84 -26.30
N ALA A 172 -13.88 -5.55 -26.98
CA ALA A 172 -13.75 -6.99 -27.22
C ALA A 172 -12.42 -7.38 -27.89
N ASN A 173 -11.99 -6.61 -28.89
CA ASN A 173 -10.73 -6.84 -29.60
C ASN A 173 -9.58 -5.95 -29.12
N ARG A 174 -9.77 -5.17 -28.06
CA ARG A 174 -8.73 -4.27 -27.54
C ARG A 174 -7.67 -5.06 -26.80
N ASP A 175 -6.42 -4.86 -27.19
CA ASP A 175 -5.23 -5.41 -26.52
C ASP A 175 -5.06 -4.84 -25.12
N ILE A 176 -4.32 -5.54 -24.26
CA ILE A 176 -4.02 -5.09 -22.88
C ILE A 176 -2.58 -4.59 -22.81
N THR A 177 -2.40 -3.34 -22.35
CA THR A 177 -1.06 -2.79 -22.05
C THR A 177 -0.74 -3.01 -20.57
N LEU A 178 0.36 -3.70 -20.27
CA LEU A 178 0.72 -4.07 -18.89
C LEU A 178 1.72 -3.09 -18.30
N TYR A 179 1.44 -2.57 -17.11
CA TYR A 179 2.37 -1.76 -16.33
C TYR A 179 2.72 -2.49 -15.04
N SER A 180 4.01 -2.63 -14.76
CA SER A 180 4.51 -3.37 -13.59
C SER A 180 5.59 -2.57 -12.89
N ARG A 181 5.81 -2.88 -11.60
CA ARG A 181 6.98 -2.40 -10.87
C ARG A 181 8.22 -3.20 -11.26
N ASN A 182 9.40 -2.65 -10.96
CA ASN A 182 10.67 -3.36 -11.12
C ASN A 182 10.92 -4.42 -10.03
N ALA A 183 11.89 -5.31 -10.29
CA ALA A 183 12.19 -6.44 -9.42
C ALA A 183 12.68 -6.07 -8.00
N VAL A 184 13.16 -4.84 -7.79
CA VAL A 184 13.57 -4.37 -6.45
C VAL A 184 12.37 -3.98 -5.57
N SER A 185 11.19 -3.74 -6.17
CA SER A 185 9.96 -3.38 -5.48
C SER A 185 9.42 -4.52 -4.61
N GLY A 186 9.02 -4.20 -3.38
CA GLY A 186 8.30 -5.14 -2.53
C GLY A 186 6.90 -5.45 -3.06
N THR A 187 6.27 -4.49 -3.75
CA THR A 187 4.98 -4.67 -4.43
C THR A 187 5.11 -5.65 -5.60
N TYR A 188 6.20 -5.59 -6.37
CA TYR A 188 6.48 -6.60 -7.40
C TYR A 188 6.54 -8.01 -6.80
N GLY A 189 7.34 -8.19 -5.76
CA GLY A 189 7.50 -9.50 -5.11
C GLY A 189 6.20 -10.00 -4.48
N TYR A 190 5.46 -9.12 -3.80
CA TYR A 190 4.20 -9.48 -3.16
C TYR A 190 3.13 -9.84 -4.19
N PHE A 191 2.98 -9.05 -5.26
CA PHE A 191 2.01 -9.31 -6.33
C PHE A 191 2.33 -10.62 -7.05
N ARG A 192 3.61 -10.87 -7.37
CA ARG A 192 4.07 -12.15 -7.92
C ARG A 192 3.65 -13.34 -7.07
N GLN A 193 3.82 -13.24 -5.75
CA GLN A 193 3.51 -14.32 -4.83
C GLN A 193 2.00 -14.53 -4.69
N HIS A 194 1.22 -13.45 -4.50
CA HIS A 194 -0.18 -13.54 -4.07
C HIS A 194 -1.20 -13.41 -5.21
N ALA A 195 -0.88 -12.65 -6.26
CA ALA A 195 -1.76 -12.46 -7.42
C ALA A 195 -1.40 -13.37 -8.61
N MET A 196 -0.20 -13.97 -8.61
CA MET A 196 0.29 -14.84 -9.69
C MET A 196 0.77 -16.21 -9.20
N CYS A 197 0.53 -16.55 -7.91
CA CYS A 197 0.86 -17.85 -7.33
C CYS A 197 2.33 -18.25 -7.55
N ASP A 198 3.25 -17.32 -7.27
CA ASP A 198 4.69 -17.42 -7.52
C ASP A 198 5.06 -17.66 -8.99
N GLY A 199 4.22 -17.21 -9.91
CA GLY A 199 4.46 -17.22 -11.35
C GLY A 199 5.52 -16.20 -11.79
N ASP A 200 5.79 -16.19 -13.09
CA ASP A 200 6.73 -15.23 -13.70
C ASP A 200 5.97 -14.27 -14.61
N PHE A 201 6.34 -12.99 -14.57
CA PHE A 201 5.69 -11.97 -15.39
C PHE A 201 5.89 -12.26 -16.89
N LYS A 202 4.99 -11.71 -17.72
CA LYS A 202 5.20 -11.69 -19.18
C LYS A 202 6.34 -10.75 -19.54
N ASP A 203 7.06 -11.05 -20.61
CA ASP A 203 8.15 -10.19 -21.12
C ASP A 203 7.64 -8.84 -21.66
N SER A 204 6.32 -8.73 -21.93
CA SER A 204 5.68 -7.52 -22.44
C SER A 204 5.33 -6.49 -21.35
N ILE A 205 5.71 -6.70 -20.10
CA ILE A 205 5.47 -5.71 -19.05
C ILE A 205 6.25 -4.42 -19.34
N ASN A 206 5.57 -3.29 -19.22
CA ASN A 206 6.21 -1.98 -19.17
C ASN A 206 6.66 -1.74 -17.74
N GLU A 207 7.89 -2.15 -17.42
CA GLU A 207 8.48 -1.95 -16.10
C GLU A 207 8.62 -0.45 -15.79
N GLN A 208 8.16 -0.05 -14.60
CA GLN A 208 8.17 1.32 -14.11
C GLN A 208 9.03 1.46 -12.86
N PRO A 209 9.75 2.59 -12.71
CA PRO A 209 10.66 2.81 -11.59
C PRO A 209 9.92 2.95 -10.25
N GLY A 210 8.72 3.53 -10.25
CA GLY A 210 7.94 3.86 -9.06
C GLY A 210 6.45 3.63 -9.21
N SER A 211 5.74 3.65 -8.09
CA SER A 211 4.30 3.48 -8.02
C SER A 211 3.54 4.57 -8.79
N SER A 212 3.96 5.83 -8.69
CA SER A 212 3.37 6.93 -9.47
C SER A 212 3.50 6.73 -10.98
N SER A 213 4.62 6.18 -11.45
CA SER A 213 4.85 5.92 -12.88
C SER A 213 3.95 4.79 -13.41
N VAL A 214 3.65 3.77 -12.60
CA VAL A 214 2.62 2.76 -12.95
C VAL A 214 1.26 3.42 -13.12
N VAL A 215 0.83 4.20 -12.12
CA VAL A 215 -0.49 4.85 -12.15
C VAL A 215 -0.59 5.83 -13.32
N GLN A 216 0.46 6.60 -13.60
CA GLN A 216 0.51 7.49 -14.75
C GLN A 216 0.40 6.72 -16.08
N GLY A 217 1.15 5.62 -16.23
CA GLY A 217 1.08 4.79 -17.44
C GLY A 217 -0.34 4.24 -17.69
N VAL A 218 -1.02 3.79 -16.64
CA VAL A 218 -2.41 3.33 -16.72
C VAL A 218 -3.37 4.48 -17.03
N ALA A 219 -3.16 5.67 -16.46
CA ALA A 219 -3.99 6.86 -16.73
C ALA A 219 -3.87 7.33 -18.19
N GLU A 220 -2.69 7.21 -18.79
CA GLU A 220 -2.42 7.63 -20.18
C GLU A 220 -2.78 6.55 -21.21
N SER A 221 -2.94 5.29 -20.79
CA SER A 221 -3.29 4.16 -21.64
C SER A 221 -4.74 3.73 -21.42
N LEU A 222 -5.64 4.04 -22.36
CA LEU A 222 -7.05 3.64 -22.29
C LEU A 222 -7.21 2.11 -22.13
N ASN A 223 -6.30 1.32 -22.69
CA ASN A 223 -6.28 -0.12 -22.60
C ASN A 223 -5.32 -0.68 -21.54
N GLY A 224 -4.78 0.19 -20.69
CA GLY A 224 -3.78 -0.12 -19.68
C GLY A 224 -4.35 -0.78 -18.44
N ILE A 225 -3.53 -1.67 -17.86
CA ILE A 225 -3.72 -2.25 -16.53
C ILE A 225 -2.38 -2.26 -15.80
N GLY A 226 -2.40 -1.98 -14.51
CA GLY A 226 -1.22 -2.01 -13.66
C GLY A 226 -1.59 -2.28 -12.21
N TYR A 227 -0.59 -2.39 -11.34
CA TYR A 227 -0.83 -2.59 -9.91
C TYR A 227 0.09 -1.71 -9.06
N SER A 228 -0.43 -1.20 -7.95
CA SER A 228 0.33 -0.40 -6.99
C SER A 228 -0.41 -0.37 -5.64
N GLY A 229 0.21 0.18 -4.59
CA GLY A 229 -0.49 0.44 -3.34
C GLY A 229 -1.65 1.42 -3.55
N ILE A 230 -2.75 1.24 -2.82
CA ILE A 230 -3.99 2.00 -3.00
C ILE A 230 -3.80 3.52 -2.82
N GLY A 231 -2.87 3.94 -1.96
CA GLY A 231 -2.55 5.36 -1.72
C GLY A 231 -2.05 6.12 -2.95
N TYR A 232 -1.70 5.43 -4.04
CA TYR A 232 -1.30 6.05 -5.31
C TYR A 232 -2.46 6.31 -6.27
N GLU A 233 -3.70 5.99 -5.91
CA GLU A 233 -4.86 6.24 -6.77
C GLU A 233 -4.98 7.74 -7.11
N THR A 234 -5.23 8.03 -8.39
CA THR A 234 -5.47 9.39 -8.88
C THR A 234 -6.73 9.39 -9.75
N SER A 235 -7.25 10.58 -10.05
CA SER A 235 -8.48 10.70 -10.84
C SER A 235 -8.45 10.06 -12.22
N GLY A 236 -7.27 9.84 -12.82
CA GLY A 236 -7.12 9.24 -14.16
C GLY A 236 -7.24 7.72 -14.19
N VAL A 237 -7.22 7.07 -13.03
CA VAL A 237 -7.37 5.62 -12.90
C VAL A 237 -8.54 5.30 -11.97
N ARG A 238 -8.88 4.01 -11.90
CA ARG A 238 -9.72 3.48 -10.83
C ARG A 238 -9.21 2.11 -10.40
N ALA A 239 -9.26 1.84 -9.11
CA ALA A 239 -9.02 0.49 -8.60
C ALA A 239 -10.21 -0.43 -8.94
N ILE A 240 -9.93 -1.68 -9.34
CA ILE A 240 -10.97 -2.68 -9.62
C ILE A 240 -11.06 -3.72 -8.49
N PRO A 241 -12.26 -4.27 -8.23
CA PRO A 241 -12.41 -5.47 -7.43
C PRO A 241 -11.56 -6.64 -7.94
N VAL A 242 -10.95 -7.37 -7.02
CA VAL A 242 -10.22 -8.61 -7.31
C VAL A 242 -10.54 -9.72 -6.31
N GLY A 243 -10.50 -10.98 -6.72
CA GLY A 243 -10.79 -12.12 -5.84
C GLY A 243 -11.73 -13.16 -6.45
N ASN A 244 -12.19 -14.12 -5.65
CA ASN A 244 -13.19 -15.10 -6.07
C ASN A 244 -14.24 -15.31 -4.97
N PRO A 245 -15.38 -14.58 -4.99
CA PRO A 245 -15.76 -13.54 -5.96
C PRO A 245 -14.90 -12.27 -5.85
N PRO A 246 -14.89 -11.38 -6.86
CA PRO A 246 -14.14 -10.12 -6.78
C PRO A 246 -14.63 -9.20 -5.65
N VAL A 247 -13.69 -8.67 -4.86
CA VAL A 247 -13.95 -7.76 -3.73
C VAL A 247 -13.22 -6.44 -3.97
N ALA A 248 -13.87 -5.32 -3.71
CA ALA A 248 -13.26 -4.00 -3.84
C ALA A 248 -12.15 -3.78 -2.80
N PRO A 249 -11.05 -3.08 -3.14
CA PRO A 249 -10.05 -2.67 -2.16
C PRO A 249 -10.64 -1.59 -1.25
N SER A 250 -10.64 -1.84 0.06
CA SER A 250 -11.11 -0.88 1.06
C SER A 250 -10.49 -1.17 2.43
N GLY A 251 -10.63 -0.24 3.37
CA GLY A 251 -10.26 -0.49 4.77
C GLY A 251 -11.04 -1.64 5.41
N GLU A 252 -12.33 -1.76 5.07
CA GLU A 252 -13.21 -2.82 5.57
C GLU A 252 -12.79 -4.19 5.03
N SER A 253 -12.63 -4.32 3.72
CA SER A 253 -12.24 -5.57 3.07
C SER A 253 -10.80 -6.00 3.36
N ALA A 254 -9.93 -5.06 3.73
CA ALA A 254 -8.61 -5.38 4.26
C ALA A 254 -8.67 -5.90 5.70
N ALA A 255 -9.53 -5.30 6.53
CA ALA A 255 -9.66 -5.65 7.95
C ALA A 255 -10.33 -7.01 8.17
N ASP A 256 -11.33 -7.37 7.34
CA ASP A 256 -12.01 -8.66 7.43
C ASP A 256 -11.31 -9.80 6.65
N GLY A 257 -10.27 -9.46 5.88
CA GLY A 257 -9.47 -10.41 5.10
C GLY A 257 -10.12 -10.88 3.80
N SER A 258 -11.24 -10.28 3.38
CA SER A 258 -11.93 -10.62 2.14
C SER A 258 -11.19 -10.13 0.88
N TYR A 259 -10.39 -9.06 0.99
CA TYR A 259 -9.55 -8.59 -0.11
C TYR A 259 -8.22 -9.35 -0.18
N PRO A 260 -7.92 -10.05 -1.30
CA PRO A 260 -6.82 -11.02 -1.37
C PRO A 260 -5.41 -10.40 -1.38
N LEU A 261 -5.30 -9.09 -1.64
CA LEU A 261 -4.02 -8.40 -1.76
C LEU A 261 -3.82 -7.32 -0.68
N ALA A 262 -4.42 -7.55 0.49
CA ALA A 262 -4.20 -6.74 1.69
C ALA A 262 -2.90 -7.15 2.40
N ARG A 263 -2.11 -6.17 2.82
CA ARG A 263 -0.82 -6.40 3.49
C ARG A 263 -0.51 -5.30 4.49
N PHE A 264 0.35 -5.60 5.45
CA PHE A 264 1.00 -4.56 6.24
C PHE A 264 2.08 -3.85 5.40
N LEU A 265 2.25 -2.56 5.68
CA LEU A 265 3.44 -1.80 5.39
C LEU A 265 4.32 -1.79 6.64
N TYR A 266 5.62 -1.98 6.44
CA TYR A 266 6.57 -2.12 7.53
C TYR A 266 7.64 -1.03 7.51
N VAL A 267 8.17 -0.71 8.68
CA VAL A 267 9.46 -0.04 8.86
C VAL A 267 10.34 -0.94 9.69
N THR A 268 11.48 -1.35 9.13
CA THR A 268 12.49 -2.08 9.89
C THR A 268 13.41 -1.11 10.62
N VAL A 269 13.82 -1.50 11.83
CA VAL A 269 14.68 -0.70 12.70
C VAL A 269 15.72 -1.58 13.38
N ASN A 270 16.88 -0.98 13.67
CA ASN A 270 17.92 -1.61 14.49
C ASN A 270 17.62 -1.35 15.99
N SER A 271 16.85 -2.24 16.61
CA SER A 271 16.55 -2.19 18.05
C SER A 271 17.39 -3.24 18.77
N HIS A 272 18.42 -2.81 19.49
CA HIS A 272 19.28 -3.73 20.21
C HIS A 272 18.53 -4.38 21.38
N PRO A 273 18.56 -5.72 21.59
CA PRO A 273 17.72 -6.41 22.58
C PRO A 273 17.78 -5.82 24.01
N ASN A 274 18.98 -5.40 24.44
CA ASN A 274 19.19 -4.85 25.79
C ASN A 274 19.11 -3.31 25.89
N ARG A 275 19.19 -2.58 24.76
CA ARG A 275 19.24 -1.10 24.76
C ARG A 275 18.00 -0.47 24.12
N GLY A 276 17.26 -1.25 23.34
CA GLY A 276 16.19 -0.79 22.46
C GLY A 276 16.68 0.17 21.39
N LEU A 277 15.75 0.98 20.88
CA LEU A 277 16.02 2.07 19.95
C LEU A 277 16.80 3.20 20.61
N ALA A 278 17.70 3.83 19.85
CA ALA A 278 18.29 5.10 20.24
C ALA A 278 17.19 6.19 20.34
N PRO A 279 17.39 7.25 21.15
CA PRO A 279 16.31 8.17 21.52
C PRO A 279 15.62 8.84 20.33
N LEU A 280 16.39 9.23 19.30
CA LEU A 280 15.86 9.90 18.12
C LEU A 280 14.98 8.95 17.28
N GLU A 281 15.43 7.71 17.05
CA GLU A 281 14.66 6.69 16.33
C GLU A 281 13.41 6.28 17.10
N ARG A 282 13.54 6.09 18.41
CA ARG A 282 12.42 5.74 19.31
C ARG A 282 11.32 6.78 19.21
N GLU A 283 11.69 8.04 19.22
CA GLU A 283 10.75 9.15 19.24
C GLU A 283 10.03 9.31 17.90
N PHE A 284 10.73 9.10 16.78
CA PHE A 284 10.11 9.02 15.46
C PHE A 284 9.11 7.86 15.38
N MET A 285 9.48 6.67 15.84
CA MET A 285 8.56 5.51 15.86
C MET A 285 7.37 5.73 16.82
N ARG A 286 7.56 6.48 17.91
CA ARG A 286 6.46 6.85 18.81
C ARG A 286 5.45 7.77 18.12
N LEU A 287 5.90 8.69 17.26
CA LEU A 287 5.02 9.48 16.40
C LEU A 287 4.31 8.59 15.38
N VAL A 288 5.03 7.75 14.64
CA VAL A 288 4.44 6.88 13.60
C VAL A 288 3.34 5.97 14.18
N LEU A 289 3.56 5.42 15.37
CA LEU A 289 2.63 4.54 16.10
C LEU A 289 1.70 5.31 17.07
N SER A 290 1.43 6.57 16.79
CA SER A 290 0.46 7.41 17.51
C SER A 290 -0.75 7.71 16.65
N LYS A 291 -1.78 8.31 17.25
CA LYS A 291 -2.93 8.85 16.53
C LYS A 291 -2.51 9.80 15.41
N GLN A 292 -1.62 10.75 15.67
CA GLN A 292 -1.11 11.71 14.68
C GLN A 292 -0.35 11.03 13.53
N GLY A 293 0.45 10.01 13.84
CA GLY A 293 1.12 9.21 12.82
C GLY A 293 0.13 8.43 11.95
N GLN A 294 -0.93 7.89 12.53
CA GLN A 294 -1.97 7.16 11.80
C GLN A 294 -2.93 8.07 11.04
N GLU A 295 -3.09 9.33 11.45
CA GLU A 295 -3.76 10.37 10.64
C GLU A 295 -3.00 10.65 9.34
N VAL A 296 -1.66 10.61 9.37
CA VAL A 296 -0.83 10.69 8.16
C VAL A 296 -1.07 9.47 7.25
N VAL A 297 -1.23 8.27 7.83
CA VAL A 297 -1.55 7.05 7.06
C VAL A 297 -2.84 7.22 6.27
N VAL A 298 -3.89 7.72 6.91
CA VAL A 298 -5.18 8.01 6.26
C VAL A 298 -5.03 9.09 5.19
N ARG A 299 -4.28 10.18 5.49
CA ARG A 299 -4.07 11.29 4.55
C ARG A 299 -3.35 10.86 3.27
N ASP A 300 -2.43 9.91 3.35
CA ASP A 300 -1.71 9.35 2.20
C ASP A 300 -2.51 8.21 1.50
N GLY A 301 -3.75 7.97 1.92
CA GLY A 301 -4.67 7.03 1.28
C GLY A 301 -4.53 5.56 1.71
N TYR A 302 -3.79 5.30 2.79
CA TYR A 302 -3.63 3.97 3.37
C TYR A 302 -4.58 3.74 4.56
N ILE A 303 -4.58 2.52 5.08
CA ILE A 303 -5.46 2.10 6.16
C ILE A 303 -4.67 2.14 7.48
N PRO A 304 -5.17 2.85 8.52
CA PRO A 304 -4.48 2.98 9.79
C PRO A 304 -4.50 1.66 10.57
N LEU A 305 -3.55 1.50 11.47
CA LEU A 305 -3.50 0.38 12.40
C LEU A 305 -4.62 0.52 13.46
N PRO A 306 -5.27 -0.60 13.83
CA PRO A 306 -6.03 -0.65 15.08
C PRO A 306 -5.15 -0.36 16.30
N ALA A 307 -5.72 0.21 17.35
CA ALA A 307 -4.98 0.56 18.58
C ALA A 307 -4.27 -0.66 19.19
N SER A 308 -4.92 -1.83 19.17
CA SER A 308 -4.35 -3.09 19.67
C SER A 308 -3.11 -3.54 18.88
N VAL A 309 -3.09 -3.32 17.56
CA VAL A 309 -1.95 -3.67 16.70
C VAL A 309 -0.80 -2.68 16.92
N ALA A 310 -1.10 -1.38 17.01
CA ALA A 310 -0.10 -0.37 17.34
C ALA A 310 0.49 -0.62 18.74
N ALA A 311 -0.33 -0.94 19.75
CA ALA A 311 0.13 -1.27 21.09
C ALA A 311 1.08 -2.47 21.12
N ARG A 312 0.80 -3.52 20.33
CA ARG A 312 1.71 -4.67 20.17
C ARG A 312 3.08 -4.21 19.66
N PHE A 313 3.12 -3.47 18.56
CA PHE A 313 4.38 -3.00 17.97
C PHE A 313 5.13 -2.02 18.87
N ARG A 314 4.41 -1.15 19.61
CA ARG A 314 5.02 -0.28 20.64
C ARG A 314 5.68 -1.12 21.73
N SER A 315 5.01 -2.15 22.22
CA SER A 315 5.55 -3.07 23.23
C SER A 315 6.79 -3.81 22.73
N GLU A 316 6.77 -4.31 21.49
CA GLU A 316 7.92 -5.00 20.88
C GLU A 316 9.15 -4.09 20.75
N LEU A 317 8.95 -2.78 20.58
CA LEU A 317 10.02 -1.78 20.56
C LEU A 317 10.41 -1.23 21.94
N GLY A 318 9.73 -1.65 23.01
CA GLY A 318 9.90 -1.08 24.35
C GLY A 318 9.51 0.41 24.42
N ILE A 319 8.52 0.83 23.62
CA ILE A 319 7.90 2.15 23.69
C ILE A 319 6.73 2.04 24.68
N THR A 320 6.93 2.53 25.90
CA THR A 320 5.87 2.72 26.89
C THR A 320 5.19 4.07 26.70
N GLU A 321 4.04 4.28 27.35
CA GLU A 321 3.36 5.59 27.39
C GLU A 321 4.27 6.73 27.84
#